data_AF-T0JLA8-F1
#
_entry.id   AF-T0JLA8-F1
#
_cell.length_a   1.000
_cell.length_b   1.000
_cell.length_c   1.000
_cell.angle_alpha   90.00
_cell.angle_beta   90.00
_cell.angle_gamma   90.00
#
_symmetry.space_group_name_H-M   'P 1'
#
loop_
_entity.id
_entity.type
_entity.pdbx_description
1 polymer ?
#
loop_
_entity_poly.entity_id
_entity_poly.type
_entity_poly.pdbx_seq_one_letter_code
_entity_poly.pdbx_strand_id
1 'polypeptide(L)'
;MPKQPFNIPTSLSEYFFREVITLYCAWDSKSNVMRNIIETSWQSSGALYHTIQSMSAACLSEDFPHLLPVARREHAQALELLRQNSLPTQKQAMLLASQLLGHTSSWLTPQNLATDMFRTSCDILQDIMVDTGRDATISFFSDTMDYWAMLLAYLTDSHQLGNYVRNSPFGPAESTNSDEPHPYSGISRDTVKILADIGVLVFQYRKRISKVKFLTENDIDVFRTALREARKLERVLLAHHSPDLSQVKDPGDPKTPLKHLQFIDEAYRCTGLLQLYRVFPDLLNERYAPWDKDYLLRPLPSDKTPTAQERQTWLTKLAMHILGILREIPFESRTRSAQPFIMVACSSELRRNPQHLQPEAVGASGLDALDIDPASIEVVRAQSSNI
;
A
#
# COMPACT_ATOMS: atom_id res chain seq x y z
N MET A 1 -39.64 -28.21 1.97
CA MET A 1 -38.43 -27.42 1.68
C MET A 1 -37.94 -27.74 0.28
N PRO A 2 -37.93 -26.79 -0.67
CA PRO A 2 -37.17 -26.97 -1.90
C PRO A 2 -35.76 -26.43 -1.69
N LYS A 3 -34.76 -27.33 -1.67
CA LYS A 3 -33.35 -26.98 -1.85
C LYS A 3 -33.13 -26.72 -3.34
N GLN A 4 -33.00 -25.46 -3.75
CA GLN A 4 -32.40 -25.15 -5.05
C GLN A 4 -30.89 -25.42 -4.96
N PRO A 5 -30.28 -26.08 -5.97
CA PRO A 5 -28.84 -26.21 -6.02
C PRO A 5 -28.25 -24.84 -6.39
N PHE A 6 -27.76 -24.10 -5.40
CA PHE A 6 -26.94 -22.92 -5.66
C PHE A 6 -25.72 -23.36 -6.46
N ASN A 7 -25.62 -22.95 -7.73
CA ASN A 7 -24.41 -23.14 -8.50
C ASN A 7 -23.33 -22.23 -7.90
N ILE A 8 -22.46 -22.82 -7.07
CA ILE A 8 -21.42 -22.13 -6.32
C ILE A 8 -20.57 -21.27 -7.27
N PRO A 9 -20.02 -21.80 -8.38
CA PRO A 9 -19.32 -20.99 -9.38
C PRO A 9 -20.03 -19.73 -9.86
N THR A 10 -21.31 -19.84 -10.26
CA THR A 10 -22.09 -18.69 -10.73
C THR A 10 -22.27 -17.64 -9.63
N SER A 11 -22.56 -18.10 -8.41
CA SER A 11 -22.76 -17.24 -7.24
C SER A 11 -21.48 -16.49 -6.87
N LEU A 12 -20.32 -17.15 -6.96
CA LEU A 12 -19.01 -16.55 -6.73
C LEU A 12 -18.67 -15.50 -7.80
N SER A 13 -18.94 -15.77 -9.07
CA SER A 13 -18.74 -14.78 -10.15
C SER A 13 -19.61 -13.53 -9.94
N GLU A 14 -20.89 -13.69 -9.59
CA GLU A 14 -21.79 -12.57 -9.29
C GLU A 14 -21.31 -11.78 -8.07
N TYR A 15 -20.86 -12.48 -7.01
CA TYR A 15 -20.30 -11.85 -5.82
C TYR A 15 -19.02 -11.06 -6.14
N PHE A 16 -18.16 -11.56 -7.03
CA PHE A 16 -16.95 -10.86 -7.46
C PHE A 16 -17.24 -9.45 -7.97
N PHE A 17 -18.13 -9.35 -8.97
CA PHE A 17 -18.42 -8.08 -9.64
C PHE A 17 -19.23 -7.12 -8.78
N ARG A 18 -20.00 -7.65 -7.82
CA ARG A 18 -20.82 -6.85 -6.90
C ARG A 18 -20.01 -6.31 -5.72
N GLU A 19 -19.22 -7.16 -5.07
CA GLU A 19 -18.57 -6.85 -3.79
C GLU A 19 -17.04 -6.84 -3.89
N VAL A 20 -16.43 -7.93 -4.37
CA VAL A 20 -14.97 -8.14 -4.26
C VAL A 20 -14.17 -7.08 -4.99
N ILE A 21 -14.53 -6.80 -6.25
CA ILE A 21 -13.82 -5.80 -7.06
C ILE A 21 -13.82 -4.42 -6.39
N THR A 22 -14.87 -4.10 -5.65
CA THR A 22 -15.02 -2.82 -4.96
C THR A 22 -14.21 -2.71 -3.68
N LEU A 23 -13.89 -3.84 -3.05
CA LEU A 23 -13.00 -3.90 -1.88
C LEU A 23 -11.53 -3.70 -2.27
N TYR A 24 -11.23 -3.87 -3.56
CA TYR A 24 -9.88 -4.04 -4.06
C TYR A 24 -9.37 -2.82 -4.86
N CYS A 25 -10.27 -1.92 -5.28
CA CYS A 25 -9.94 -0.65 -5.91
C CYS A 25 -10.29 0.54 -4.99
N ALA A 26 -9.63 1.69 -5.21
CA ALA A 26 -9.93 2.95 -4.52
C ALA A 26 -11.25 3.57 -5.00
N TRP A 27 -11.68 3.24 -6.21
CA TRP A 27 -12.94 3.63 -6.83
C TRP A 27 -13.34 2.56 -7.83
N ASP A 28 -14.63 2.49 -8.18
CA ASP A 28 -15.10 1.54 -9.19
C ASP A 28 -16.35 2.03 -9.93
N SER A 29 -16.25 2.02 -11.27
CA SER A 29 -17.32 2.38 -12.21
C SER A 29 -17.09 1.65 -13.54
N LYS A 30 -17.96 1.87 -14.54
CA LYS A 30 -17.77 1.30 -15.89
C LYS A 30 -16.52 1.81 -16.61
N SER A 31 -15.88 2.89 -16.13
CA SER A 31 -14.62 3.37 -16.70
C SER A 31 -13.38 2.68 -16.13
N ASN A 32 -13.55 1.88 -15.07
CA ASN A 32 -12.44 1.14 -14.46
C ASN A 32 -11.84 0.12 -15.44
N VAL A 33 -10.60 0.36 -15.87
CA VAL A 33 -9.86 -0.50 -16.82
C VAL A 33 -9.78 -1.94 -16.32
N MET A 34 -9.53 -2.13 -15.01
CA MET A 34 -9.46 -3.46 -14.41
C MET A 34 -10.80 -4.20 -14.55
N ARG A 35 -11.90 -3.54 -14.21
CA ARG A 35 -13.25 -4.09 -14.36
C ARG A 35 -13.52 -4.49 -15.80
N ASN A 36 -13.21 -3.60 -16.74
CA ASN A 36 -13.45 -3.83 -18.16
C ASN A 36 -12.68 -5.06 -18.67
N ILE A 37 -11.39 -5.20 -18.34
CA ILE A 37 -10.59 -6.38 -18.73
C ILE A 37 -11.20 -7.66 -18.16
N ILE A 38 -11.61 -7.64 -16.89
CA ILE A 38 -12.20 -8.83 -16.25
C ILE A 38 -13.52 -9.17 -16.91
N GLU A 39 -14.45 -8.21 -17.04
CA GLU A 39 -15.79 -8.41 -17.63
C GLU A 39 -15.71 -8.99 -19.05
N THR A 40 -14.77 -8.54 -19.88
CA THR A 40 -14.63 -9.03 -21.26
C THR A 40 -13.94 -10.38 -21.37
N SER A 41 -13.10 -10.76 -20.39
CA SER A 41 -12.12 -11.84 -20.58
C SER A 41 -12.28 -13.00 -19.61
N TRP A 42 -13.02 -12.85 -18.50
CA TRP A 42 -13.08 -13.88 -17.45
C TRP A 42 -13.67 -15.21 -17.92
N GLN A 43 -14.57 -15.23 -18.91
CA GLN A 43 -15.16 -16.47 -19.44
C GLN A 43 -14.23 -17.18 -20.43
N SER A 44 -13.41 -16.41 -21.15
CA SER A 44 -12.48 -16.93 -22.16
C SER A 44 -11.07 -17.19 -21.63
N SER A 45 -10.78 -16.75 -20.40
CA SER A 45 -9.51 -16.89 -19.71
C SER A 45 -9.67 -17.79 -18.49
N GLY A 46 -9.20 -19.03 -18.57
CA GLY A 46 -9.24 -19.95 -17.43
C GLY A 46 -8.50 -19.40 -16.21
N ALA A 47 -7.38 -18.71 -16.41
CA ALA A 47 -6.62 -18.09 -15.32
C ALA A 47 -7.46 -17.02 -14.60
N LEU A 48 -8.05 -16.06 -15.33
CA LEU A 48 -8.92 -15.05 -14.69
C LEU A 48 -10.16 -15.68 -14.07
N TYR A 49 -10.78 -16.66 -14.72
CA TYR A 49 -11.93 -17.37 -14.16
C TYR A 49 -11.61 -17.91 -12.77
N HIS A 50 -10.55 -18.71 -12.65
CA HIS A 50 -10.16 -19.30 -11.37
C HIS A 50 -9.69 -18.23 -10.36
N THR A 51 -9.06 -17.14 -10.81
CA THR A 51 -8.71 -16.00 -9.95
C THR A 51 -9.93 -15.35 -9.32
N ILE A 52 -10.97 -15.00 -10.10
CA ILE A 52 -12.18 -14.34 -9.55
C ILE A 52 -12.96 -15.27 -8.61
N GLN A 53 -12.95 -16.58 -8.90
CA GLN A 53 -13.55 -17.61 -8.04
C GLN A 53 -12.80 -17.69 -6.71
N SER A 54 -11.46 -17.71 -6.76
CA SER A 54 -10.60 -17.75 -5.58
C SER A 54 -10.81 -16.53 -4.68
N MET A 55 -10.74 -15.32 -5.23
CA MET A 55 -10.92 -14.09 -4.47
C MET A 55 -12.31 -14.03 -3.81
N SER A 56 -13.35 -14.43 -4.54
CA SER A 56 -14.73 -14.43 -4.01
C SER A 56 -14.92 -15.44 -2.89
N ALA A 57 -14.41 -16.66 -3.07
CA ALA A 57 -14.47 -17.69 -2.05
C ALA A 57 -13.63 -17.31 -0.82
N ALA A 58 -12.50 -16.63 -1.00
CA ALA A 58 -11.67 -16.12 0.09
C ALA A 58 -12.41 -15.07 0.92
N CYS A 59 -12.98 -14.03 0.26
CA CYS A 59 -13.78 -13.02 0.94
C CYS A 59 -14.96 -13.62 1.72
N LEU A 60 -15.71 -14.54 1.10
CA LEU A 60 -16.85 -15.17 1.76
C LEU A 60 -16.44 -16.17 2.85
N SER A 61 -15.18 -16.60 2.90
CA SER A 61 -14.74 -17.59 3.90
C SER A 61 -14.71 -17.06 5.32
N GLU A 62 -14.72 -15.73 5.51
CA GLU A 62 -14.85 -15.09 6.82
C GLU A 62 -16.20 -15.48 7.48
N ASP A 63 -17.29 -15.42 6.71
CA ASP A 63 -18.64 -15.80 7.17
C ASP A 63 -18.97 -17.27 6.90
N PHE A 64 -18.37 -17.87 5.87
CA PHE A 64 -18.65 -19.21 5.39
C PHE A 64 -17.36 -20.05 5.28
N PRO A 65 -16.79 -20.55 6.39
CA PRO A 65 -15.46 -21.18 6.41
C PRO A 65 -15.27 -22.37 5.45
N HIS A 66 -16.36 -23.05 5.06
CA HIS A 66 -16.33 -24.14 4.09
C HIS A 66 -15.94 -23.71 2.67
N LEU A 67 -15.91 -22.40 2.38
CA LEU A 67 -15.43 -21.84 1.12
C LEU A 67 -13.90 -21.65 1.08
N LEU A 68 -13.20 -21.69 2.21
CA LEU A 68 -11.74 -21.56 2.23
C LEU A 68 -11.02 -22.66 1.40
N PRO A 69 -11.41 -23.96 1.48
CA PRO A 69 -10.88 -24.98 0.58
C PRO A 69 -11.15 -24.71 -0.91
N VAL A 70 -12.31 -24.12 -1.24
CA VAL A 70 -12.62 -23.69 -2.60
C VAL A 70 -11.65 -22.60 -3.02
N ALA A 71 -11.51 -21.56 -2.21
CA ALA A 71 -10.60 -20.45 -2.49
C ALA A 71 -9.17 -20.91 -2.80
N ARG A 72 -8.64 -21.83 -1.98
CA ARG A 72 -7.30 -22.45 -2.18
C ARG A 72 -7.20 -23.28 -3.45
N ARG A 73 -8.22 -24.09 -3.76
CA ARG A 73 -8.25 -24.92 -4.96
C ARG A 73 -8.26 -24.07 -6.22
N GLU A 74 -9.15 -23.07 -6.29
CA GLU A 74 -9.25 -22.17 -7.43
C GLU A 74 -7.96 -21.34 -7.59
N HIS A 75 -7.35 -20.90 -6.46
CA HIS A 75 -6.04 -20.23 -6.49
C HIS A 75 -4.96 -21.11 -7.13
N ALA A 76 -4.86 -22.38 -6.73
CA ALA A 76 -3.88 -23.32 -7.26
C ALA A 76 -4.11 -23.61 -8.76
N GLN A 77 -5.37 -23.71 -9.19
CA GLN A 77 -5.73 -23.88 -10.61
C GLN A 77 -5.32 -22.67 -11.45
N ALA A 78 -5.57 -21.46 -10.95
CA ALA A 78 -5.16 -20.23 -11.63
C ALA A 78 -3.64 -20.14 -11.78
N LEU A 79 -2.89 -20.47 -10.72
CA LEU A 79 -1.42 -20.51 -10.75
C LEU A 79 -0.89 -21.53 -11.75
N GLU A 80 -1.50 -22.71 -11.82
CA GLU A 80 -1.08 -23.75 -12.77
C GLU A 80 -1.30 -23.30 -14.21
N LEU A 81 -2.44 -22.66 -14.51
CA LEU A 81 -2.73 -22.11 -15.84
C LEU A 81 -1.78 -20.96 -16.23
N LEU A 82 -1.31 -20.18 -15.27
CA LEU A 82 -0.29 -19.16 -15.51
C LEU A 82 1.08 -19.76 -15.82
N ARG A 83 1.41 -20.92 -15.24
CA ARG A 83 2.69 -21.63 -15.48
C ARG A 83 2.72 -22.39 -16.81
N GLN A 84 1.59 -22.96 -17.22
CA GLN A 84 1.51 -23.86 -18.38
C GLN A 84 1.52 -23.15 -19.74
N ASN A 85 1.17 -21.86 -19.81
CA ASN A 85 0.89 -21.22 -21.10
C ASN A 85 2.12 -20.56 -21.73
N SER A 86 2.50 -21.09 -22.89
CA SER A 86 3.59 -20.65 -23.77
C SER A 86 3.15 -19.89 -25.04
N LEU A 87 1.87 -19.50 -25.19
CA LEU A 87 1.33 -18.83 -26.41
C LEU A 87 0.19 -17.83 -26.09
N PRO A 88 -0.01 -16.75 -26.90
CA PRO A 88 -0.04 -15.36 -26.44
C PRO A 88 -1.37 -14.61 -26.72
N THR A 89 -2.52 -15.28 -26.75
CA THR A 89 -3.77 -14.64 -27.22
C THR A 89 -4.41 -13.71 -26.19
N GLN A 90 -4.05 -13.80 -24.90
CA GLN A 90 -4.66 -12.99 -23.82
C GLN A 90 -3.63 -12.53 -22.77
N LYS A 91 -2.47 -12.02 -23.21
CA LYS A 91 -1.38 -11.59 -22.30
C LYS A 91 -1.85 -10.60 -21.22
N GLN A 92 -2.75 -9.66 -21.54
CA GLN A 92 -3.32 -8.72 -20.58
C GLN A 92 -4.18 -9.40 -19.50
N ALA A 93 -5.01 -10.38 -19.88
CA ALA A 93 -5.81 -11.15 -18.93
C ALA A 93 -4.91 -11.97 -17.99
N MET A 94 -3.83 -12.56 -18.53
CA MET A 94 -2.85 -13.30 -17.74
C MET A 94 -2.09 -12.40 -16.78
N LEU A 95 -1.64 -11.23 -17.24
CA LEU A 95 -0.98 -10.24 -16.38
C LEU A 95 -1.90 -9.81 -15.25
N LEU A 96 -3.16 -9.50 -15.56
CA LEU A 96 -4.14 -9.14 -14.55
C LEU A 96 -4.42 -10.27 -13.56
N ALA A 97 -4.57 -11.52 -14.04
CA ALA A 97 -4.73 -12.69 -13.18
C ALA A 97 -3.52 -12.85 -12.24
N SER A 98 -2.30 -12.70 -12.76
CA SER A 98 -1.06 -12.77 -12.00
C SER A 98 -0.99 -11.72 -10.90
N GLN A 99 -1.32 -10.45 -11.23
CA GLN A 99 -1.35 -9.36 -10.26
C GLN A 99 -2.41 -9.58 -9.17
N LEU A 100 -3.63 -9.95 -9.55
CA LEU A 100 -4.73 -10.22 -8.63
C LEU A 100 -4.39 -11.36 -7.66
N LEU A 101 -3.84 -12.47 -8.17
CA LEU A 101 -3.40 -13.58 -7.32
C LEU A 101 -2.29 -13.16 -6.37
N GLY A 102 -1.32 -12.37 -6.84
CA GLY A 102 -0.22 -11.87 -6.04
C GLY A 102 -0.66 -11.02 -4.86
N HIS A 103 -1.47 -10.00 -5.11
CA HIS A 103 -1.99 -9.12 -4.06
C HIS A 103 -2.92 -9.85 -3.07
N THR A 104 -3.70 -10.82 -3.55
CA THR A 104 -4.64 -11.59 -2.71
C THR A 104 -4.03 -12.86 -2.11
N SER A 105 -2.75 -13.12 -2.34
CA SER A 105 -2.07 -14.30 -1.77
C SER A 105 -2.09 -14.29 -0.23
N SER A 106 -2.01 -13.10 0.36
CA SER A 106 -2.11 -12.88 1.80
C SER A 106 -3.50 -13.23 2.38
N TRP A 107 -4.56 -13.22 1.57
CA TRP A 107 -5.92 -13.58 2.00
C TRP A 107 -6.03 -15.08 2.31
N LEU A 108 -5.19 -15.90 1.69
CA LEU A 108 -5.15 -17.35 1.91
C LEU A 108 -4.04 -17.76 2.88
N THR A 109 -2.91 -17.06 2.81
CA THR A 109 -1.71 -17.31 3.61
C THR A 109 -1.10 -15.96 4.03
N PRO A 110 -1.37 -15.46 5.25
CA PRO A 110 -0.99 -14.11 5.67
C PRO A 110 0.50 -13.75 5.53
N GLN A 111 1.38 -14.75 5.61
CA GLN A 111 2.84 -14.55 5.49
C GLN A 111 3.32 -14.52 4.03
N ASN A 112 2.46 -14.81 3.05
CA ASN A 112 2.84 -14.83 1.65
C ASN A 112 2.76 -13.42 1.04
N LEU A 113 3.93 -12.80 0.87
CA LEU A 113 4.08 -11.50 0.20
C LEU A 113 4.04 -11.58 -1.33
N ALA A 114 4.05 -12.80 -1.91
CA ALA A 114 3.96 -13.06 -3.34
C ALA A 114 5.03 -12.35 -4.20
N THR A 115 6.28 -12.30 -3.71
CA THR A 115 7.39 -11.66 -4.45
C THR A 115 7.77 -12.39 -5.73
N ASP A 116 7.53 -13.70 -5.80
CA ASP A 116 7.64 -14.50 -7.01
C ASP A 116 6.63 -14.06 -8.07
N MET A 117 5.36 -13.90 -7.69
CA MET A 117 4.31 -13.41 -8.58
C MET A 117 4.54 -11.96 -9.02
N PHE A 118 5.09 -11.12 -8.14
CA PHE A 118 5.50 -9.76 -8.52
C PHE A 118 6.52 -9.80 -9.67
N ARG A 119 7.58 -10.62 -9.53
CA ARG A 119 8.61 -10.78 -10.58
C ARG A 119 8.03 -11.36 -11.86
N THR A 120 7.21 -12.41 -11.77
CA THR A 120 6.52 -12.96 -12.95
C THR A 120 5.66 -11.91 -13.66
N SER A 121 4.97 -11.05 -12.90
CA SER A 121 4.17 -9.96 -13.47
C SER A 121 5.04 -8.90 -14.16
N CYS A 122 6.21 -8.57 -13.59
CA CYS A 122 7.20 -7.71 -14.25
C CYS A 122 7.66 -8.29 -15.60
N ASP A 123 8.00 -9.59 -15.62
CA ASP A 123 8.49 -10.25 -16.84
C ASP A 123 7.41 -10.28 -17.93
N ILE A 124 6.16 -10.59 -17.57
CA ILE A 124 5.02 -10.55 -18.51
C ILE A 124 4.78 -9.13 -19.01
N LEU A 125 4.81 -8.12 -18.13
CA LEU A 125 4.61 -6.72 -18.53
C LEU A 125 5.70 -6.25 -19.51
N GLN A 126 6.97 -6.59 -19.23
CA GLN A 126 8.08 -6.23 -20.10
C GLN A 126 7.96 -6.89 -21.48
N ASP A 127 7.54 -8.16 -21.54
CA ASP A 127 7.30 -8.89 -22.78
C ASP A 127 6.19 -8.23 -23.62
N ILE A 128 5.07 -7.85 -22.99
CA ILE A 128 4.00 -7.12 -23.67
C ILE A 128 4.48 -5.75 -24.17
N MET A 129 5.23 -5.01 -23.34
CA MET A 129 5.76 -3.69 -23.70
C MET A 129 6.66 -3.72 -24.94
N VAL A 130 7.47 -4.77 -25.08
CA VAL A 130 8.33 -4.98 -26.26
C VAL A 130 7.51 -5.28 -27.51
N ASP A 131 6.45 -6.08 -27.38
CA ASP A 131 5.60 -6.49 -28.50
C ASP A 131 4.67 -5.38 -29.02
N THR A 132 4.00 -4.66 -28.11
CA THR A 132 2.90 -3.74 -28.48
C THR A 132 3.25 -2.25 -28.34
N GLY A 133 4.38 -1.92 -27.73
CA GLY A 133 4.70 -0.54 -27.33
C GLY A 133 3.86 -0.06 -26.14
N ARG A 134 4.01 1.22 -25.78
CA ARG A 134 3.33 1.82 -24.61
C ARG A 134 1.98 2.40 -25.02
N ASP A 135 0.90 1.82 -24.52
CA ASP A 135 -0.48 2.34 -24.64
C ASP A 135 -1.10 2.62 -23.25
N ALA A 136 -2.35 3.09 -23.21
CA ALA A 136 -3.05 3.40 -21.96
C ALA A 136 -3.26 2.17 -21.05
N THR A 137 -3.42 0.97 -21.63
CA THR A 137 -3.60 -0.28 -20.87
C THR A 137 -2.28 -0.73 -20.24
N ILE A 138 -1.18 -0.59 -20.98
CA ILE A 138 0.17 -0.83 -20.47
C ILE A 138 0.51 0.17 -19.37
N SER A 139 0.14 1.45 -19.51
CA SER A 139 0.27 2.44 -18.45
C SER A 139 -0.49 2.04 -17.18
N PHE A 140 -1.72 1.53 -17.31
CA PHE A 140 -2.47 0.97 -16.17
C PHE A 140 -1.71 -0.16 -15.47
N PHE A 141 -1.15 -1.11 -16.23
CA PHE A 141 -0.38 -2.19 -15.64
C PHE A 141 0.92 -1.71 -15.00
N SER A 142 1.64 -0.78 -15.62
CA SER A 142 2.84 -0.15 -15.03
C SER A 142 2.51 0.54 -13.71
N ASP A 143 1.47 1.37 -13.67
CA ASP A 143 1.06 2.09 -12.46
C ASP A 143 0.54 1.14 -11.36
N THR A 144 -0.03 -0.01 -11.75
CA THR A 144 -0.38 -1.10 -10.82
C THR A 144 0.87 -1.73 -10.20
N MET A 145 1.93 -1.95 -10.99
CA MET A 145 3.20 -2.44 -10.48
C MET A 145 3.88 -1.44 -9.56
N ASP A 146 3.77 -0.13 -9.83
CA ASP A 146 4.27 0.92 -8.93
C ASP A 146 3.60 0.84 -7.55
N TYR A 147 2.28 0.66 -7.52
CA TYR A 147 1.51 0.50 -6.28
C TYR A 147 1.90 -0.76 -5.52
N TRP A 148 2.05 -1.90 -6.21
CA TRP A 148 2.49 -3.15 -5.57
C TRP A 148 3.92 -3.04 -5.04
N ALA A 149 4.82 -2.41 -5.80
CA ALA A 149 6.19 -2.17 -5.37
C ALA A 149 6.24 -1.32 -4.10
N MET A 150 5.40 -0.28 -3.99
CA MET A 150 5.28 0.51 -2.77
C MET A 150 4.92 -0.36 -1.55
N LEU A 151 3.95 -1.28 -1.69
CA LEU A 151 3.57 -2.19 -0.60
C LEU A 151 4.72 -3.15 -0.20
N LEU A 152 5.46 -3.66 -1.18
CA LEU A 152 6.57 -4.60 -0.95
C LEU A 152 7.85 -3.94 -0.43
N ALA A 153 8.09 -2.66 -0.75
CA ALA A 153 9.34 -1.96 -0.47
C ALA A 153 9.70 -1.90 1.02
N TYR A 154 8.70 -1.93 1.91
CA TYR A 154 8.90 -1.89 3.35
C TYR A 154 9.06 -3.28 3.99
N LEU A 155 8.76 -4.35 3.24
CA LEU A 155 8.65 -5.71 3.75
C LEU A 155 9.70 -6.66 3.16
N THR A 156 10.32 -6.26 2.05
CA THR A 156 11.18 -7.15 1.26
C THR A 156 12.48 -6.46 0.88
N ASP A 157 13.52 -7.27 0.65
CA ASP A 157 14.76 -6.74 0.10
C ASP A 157 14.51 -6.22 -1.32
N SER A 158 15.12 -5.08 -1.67
CA SER A 158 15.17 -4.56 -3.03
C SER A 158 15.49 -5.59 -4.12
N HIS A 159 16.32 -6.60 -3.83
CA HIS A 159 16.60 -7.69 -4.77
C HIS A 159 15.35 -8.55 -5.09
N GLN A 160 14.37 -8.62 -4.18
CA GLN A 160 13.10 -9.34 -4.41
C GLN A 160 12.19 -8.63 -5.40
N LEU A 161 12.40 -7.34 -5.66
CA LEU A 161 11.71 -6.57 -6.70
C LEU A 161 12.23 -6.89 -8.11
N GLY A 162 13.29 -7.70 -8.24
CA GLY A 162 13.78 -8.20 -9.53
C GLY A 162 14.17 -7.09 -10.50
N ASN A 163 13.72 -7.20 -11.75
CA ASN A 163 14.00 -6.27 -12.85
C ASN A 163 13.09 -5.03 -12.84
N TYR A 164 12.28 -4.84 -11.81
CA TYR A 164 11.39 -3.67 -11.72
C TYR A 164 12.21 -2.38 -11.76
N VAL A 165 12.07 -1.64 -12.87
CA VAL A 165 12.75 -0.37 -13.08
C VAL A 165 11.91 0.74 -12.46
N ARG A 166 12.44 1.34 -11.40
CA ARG A 166 11.87 2.56 -10.83
C ARG A 166 12.27 3.74 -11.70
N ASN A 167 11.28 4.39 -12.31
CA ASN A 167 11.53 5.70 -12.92
C ASN A 167 11.88 6.68 -11.81
N SER A 168 13.01 7.36 -11.97
CA SER A 168 13.50 8.33 -10.99
C SER A 168 12.42 9.39 -10.75
N PRO A 169 12.03 9.67 -9.48
CA PRO A 169 11.17 10.81 -9.17
C PRO A 169 11.88 12.14 -9.44
N PHE A 170 13.19 12.11 -9.69
CA PHE A 170 14.00 13.24 -10.10
C PHE A 170 14.10 13.28 -11.62
N GLY A 171 13.39 14.22 -12.25
CA GLY A 171 13.38 14.43 -13.70
C GLY A 171 12.16 15.25 -14.13
N PRO A 172 12.10 15.73 -15.39
CA PRO A 172 10.86 16.27 -15.94
C PRO A 172 9.78 15.19 -15.89
N ALA A 173 8.60 15.53 -15.37
CA ALA A 173 7.47 14.60 -15.32
C ALA A 173 7.22 14.05 -16.73
N GLU A 174 7.30 12.72 -16.91
CA GLU A 174 6.72 12.10 -18.08
C GLU A 174 5.23 12.38 -18.01
N SER A 175 4.72 13.24 -18.89
CA SER A 175 3.30 13.53 -19.03
C SER A 175 2.57 12.25 -19.41
N THR A 176 2.16 11.47 -18.42
CA THR A 176 1.24 10.37 -18.61
C THR A 176 -0.13 11.01 -18.79
N ASN A 177 -0.56 11.08 -20.06
CA ASN A 177 -1.75 11.75 -20.59
C ASN A 177 -3.09 11.16 -20.09
N SER A 178 -3.17 10.73 -18.83
CA SER A 178 -4.37 10.10 -18.26
C SER A 178 -4.86 10.98 -17.13
N ASP A 179 -5.82 11.84 -17.46
CA ASP A 179 -6.54 12.70 -16.51
C ASP A 179 -7.43 11.89 -15.55
N GLU A 180 -7.58 10.58 -15.80
CA GLU A 180 -8.39 9.68 -14.98
C GLU A 180 -7.57 9.10 -13.81
N PRO A 181 -8.08 9.11 -12.57
CA PRO A 181 -7.43 8.47 -11.44
C PRO A 181 -7.16 6.99 -11.71
N HIS A 182 -6.04 6.45 -11.21
CA HIS A 182 -5.74 5.02 -11.34
C HIS A 182 -6.60 4.19 -10.36
N PRO A 183 -7.09 2.97 -10.69
CA PRO A 183 -7.95 2.17 -9.81
C PRO A 183 -7.35 1.81 -8.45
N TYR A 184 -6.03 1.77 -8.32
CA TYR A 184 -5.36 1.48 -7.04
C TYR A 184 -4.83 2.74 -6.35
N SER A 185 -4.04 3.53 -7.07
CA SER A 185 -3.32 4.68 -6.53
C SER A 185 -4.12 5.99 -6.60
N GLY A 186 -5.28 6.00 -7.27
CA GLY A 186 -6.10 7.19 -7.44
C GLY A 186 -5.34 8.29 -8.17
N ILE A 187 -5.31 9.48 -7.57
CA ILE A 187 -4.54 10.63 -8.07
C ILE A 187 -3.08 10.64 -7.54
N SER A 188 -2.69 9.65 -6.74
CA SER A 188 -1.44 9.64 -5.97
C SER A 188 -0.29 8.92 -6.68
N ARG A 189 -0.29 8.87 -8.02
CA ARG A 189 0.67 8.06 -8.80
C ARG A 189 2.13 8.41 -8.47
N ASP A 190 2.44 9.70 -8.42
CA ASP A 190 3.79 10.18 -8.10
C ASP A 190 4.13 9.95 -6.62
N THR A 191 3.19 10.22 -5.72
CA THR A 191 3.33 9.97 -4.28
C THR A 191 3.63 8.50 -3.99
N VAL A 192 2.97 7.58 -4.69
CA VAL A 192 3.20 6.12 -4.57
C VAL A 192 4.62 5.73 -4.98
N LYS A 193 5.15 6.29 -6.06
CA LYS A 193 6.55 6.06 -6.50
C LYS A 193 7.53 6.58 -5.45
N ILE A 194 7.30 7.77 -4.92
CA ILE A 194 8.13 8.36 -3.86
C ILE A 194 8.09 7.48 -2.60
N LEU A 195 6.91 6.99 -2.22
CA LEU A 195 6.75 6.08 -1.09
C LEU A 195 7.47 4.75 -1.30
N ALA A 196 7.49 4.21 -2.52
CA ALA A 196 8.27 3.03 -2.84
C ALA A 196 9.78 3.27 -2.64
N ASP A 197 10.31 4.41 -3.08
CA ASP A 197 11.71 4.79 -2.88
C ASP A 197 12.05 4.98 -1.39
N ILE A 198 11.14 5.61 -0.63
CA ILE A 198 11.28 5.74 0.83
C ILE A 198 11.30 4.35 1.48
N GLY A 199 10.41 3.45 1.08
CA GLY A 199 10.36 2.08 1.59
C GLY A 199 11.67 1.33 1.39
N VAL A 200 12.21 1.37 0.17
CA VAL A 200 13.50 0.75 -0.15
C VAL A 200 14.63 1.35 0.70
N LEU A 201 14.70 2.67 0.76
CA LEU A 201 15.73 3.38 1.54
C LEU A 201 15.66 3.01 3.02
N VAL A 202 14.47 3.06 3.61
CA VAL A 202 14.21 2.72 5.02
C VAL A 202 14.55 1.27 5.30
N PHE A 203 14.09 0.34 4.46
CA PHE A 203 14.35 -1.08 4.64
C PHE A 203 15.84 -1.40 4.56
N GLN A 204 16.54 -0.89 3.55
CA GLN A 204 17.98 -1.09 3.39
C GLN A 204 18.78 -0.49 4.56
N TYR A 205 18.42 0.72 4.99
CA TYR A 205 19.06 1.38 6.13
C TYR A 205 18.92 0.53 7.40
N ARG A 206 17.69 0.10 7.73
CA ARG A 206 17.40 -0.73 8.91
C ARG A 206 18.04 -2.11 8.85
N LYS A 207 18.01 -2.75 7.69
CA LYS A 207 18.67 -4.04 7.48
C LYS A 207 20.18 -3.95 7.66
N ARG A 208 20.78 -2.80 7.28
CA ARG A 208 22.21 -2.59 7.48
C ARG A 208 22.53 -2.28 8.93
N ILE A 209 21.82 -1.35 9.56
CA ILE A 209 22.08 -0.96 10.95
C ILE A 209 21.97 -2.16 11.91
N SER A 210 21.02 -3.07 11.67
CA SER A 210 20.86 -4.28 12.49
C SER A 210 22.04 -5.27 12.39
N LYS A 211 22.86 -5.17 11.33
CA LYS A 211 24.05 -6.00 11.14
C LYS A 211 25.34 -5.36 11.65
N VAL A 212 25.32 -4.05 11.92
CA VAL A 212 26.50 -3.31 12.40
C VAL A 212 26.73 -3.66 13.87
N LYS A 213 27.77 -4.44 14.15
CA LYS A 213 28.27 -4.67 15.52
C LYS A 213 29.26 -3.61 15.97
N PHE A 214 30.14 -3.22 15.05
CA PHE A 214 31.13 -2.17 15.23
C PHE A 214 31.05 -1.24 14.02
N LEU A 215 31.01 0.06 14.29
CA LEU A 215 30.87 1.06 13.23
C LEU A 215 32.19 1.22 12.48
N THR A 216 32.18 1.02 11.16
CA THR A 216 33.32 1.25 10.28
C THR A 216 33.17 2.55 9.47
N GLU A 217 34.26 3.03 8.87
CA GLU A 217 34.19 4.20 7.96
C GLU A 217 33.23 3.96 6.78
N ASN A 218 33.24 2.74 6.22
CA ASN A 218 32.32 2.36 5.15
C ASN A 218 30.84 2.41 5.60
N ASP A 219 30.54 2.07 6.85
CA ASP A 219 29.19 2.19 7.38
C ASP A 219 28.78 3.65 7.53
N ILE A 220 29.69 4.50 8.02
CA ILE A 220 29.45 5.95 8.12
C ILE A 220 29.14 6.55 6.75
N ASP A 221 29.92 6.22 5.72
CA ASP A 221 29.71 6.75 4.37
C ASP A 221 28.39 6.29 3.75
N VAL A 222 28.00 5.05 4.03
CA VAL A 222 26.70 4.53 3.58
C VAL A 222 25.54 5.22 4.32
N PHE A 223 25.64 5.43 5.63
CA PHE A 223 24.62 6.16 6.37
C PHE A 223 24.53 7.63 5.96
N ARG A 224 25.66 8.28 5.66
CA ARG A 224 25.68 9.63 5.08
C ARG A 224 25.00 9.67 3.71
N THR A 225 25.26 8.67 2.87
CA THR A 225 24.63 8.56 1.55
C THR A 225 23.13 8.37 1.69
N ALA A 226 22.68 7.46 2.56
CA ALA A 226 21.27 7.25 2.85
C ALA A 226 20.57 8.52 3.35
N LEU A 227 21.21 9.27 4.27
CA LEU A 227 20.66 10.53 4.77
C LEU A 227 20.57 11.61 3.66
N ARG A 228 21.50 11.64 2.71
CA ARG A 228 21.43 12.54 1.54
C ARG A 228 20.24 12.18 0.63
N GLU A 229 20.01 10.91 0.38
CA GLU A 229 18.83 10.46 -0.38
C GLU A 229 17.53 10.76 0.37
N ALA A 230 17.51 10.54 1.69
CA ALA A 230 16.38 10.88 2.55
C ALA A 230 16.02 12.38 2.46
N ARG A 231 17.02 13.28 2.47
CA ARG A 231 16.82 14.73 2.27
C ARG A 231 16.24 15.06 0.88
N LYS A 232 16.61 14.30 -0.16
CA LYS A 232 16.05 14.53 -1.50
C LYS A 232 14.57 14.13 -1.53
N LEU A 233 14.23 12.95 -1.01
CA LEU A 233 12.85 12.46 -0.93
C LEU A 233 11.97 13.37 -0.07
N GLU A 234 12.50 13.86 1.06
CA GLU A 234 11.80 14.84 1.89
C GLU A 234 11.46 16.10 1.10
N ARG A 235 12.44 16.69 0.38
CA ARG A 235 12.19 17.89 -0.44
C ARG A 235 11.12 17.67 -1.49
N VAL A 236 11.09 16.49 -2.14
CA VAL A 236 10.05 16.16 -3.11
C VAL A 236 8.69 16.11 -2.44
N LEU A 237 8.55 15.43 -1.29
CA LEU A 237 7.30 15.41 -0.53
C LEU A 237 6.88 16.80 -0.06
N LEU A 238 7.80 17.68 0.33
CA LEU A 238 7.48 19.04 0.74
C LEU A 238 7.09 19.94 -0.44
N ALA A 239 7.64 19.70 -1.62
CA ALA A 239 7.28 20.39 -2.84
C ALA A 239 6.04 19.80 -3.55
N HIS A 240 5.55 18.64 -3.11
CA HIS A 240 4.35 18.00 -3.67
C HIS A 240 3.12 18.91 -3.55
N HIS A 241 2.30 18.92 -4.59
CA HIS A 241 0.99 19.56 -4.58
C HIS A 241 0.03 18.57 -5.22
N SER A 242 -1.08 18.26 -4.53
CA SER A 242 -2.11 17.42 -5.15
C SER A 242 -2.61 18.07 -6.44
N PRO A 243 -2.94 17.27 -7.46
CA PRO A 243 -3.52 17.76 -8.70
C PRO A 243 -4.76 18.63 -8.45
N ASP A 244 -4.93 19.68 -9.26
CA ASP A 244 -6.17 20.46 -9.24
C ASP A 244 -7.33 19.56 -9.69
N LEU A 245 -8.34 19.42 -8.83
CA LEU A 245 -9.51 18.59 -9.10
C LEU A 245 -10.29 19.04 -10.35
N SER A 246 -10.13 20.31 -10.78
CA SER A 246 -10.72 20.79 -12.04
C SER A 246 -10.12 20.14 -13.29
N GLN A 247 -8.90 19.62 -13.18
CA GLN A 247 -8.15 18.97 -14.26
C GLN A 247 -8.22 17.44 -14.18
N VAL A 248 -8.75 16.89 -13.08
CA VAL A 248 -8.89 15.45 -12.89
C VAL A 248 -10.27 15.00 -13.36
N LYS A 249 -10.30 14.01 -14.24
CA LYS A 249 -11.55 13.39 -14.69
C LYS A 249 -12.19 12.62 -13.54
N ASP A 250 -13.43 12.94 -13.21
CA ASP A 250 -14.19 12.19 -12.21
C ASP A 250 -14.46 10.76 -12.72
N PRO A 251 -14.07 9.70 -11.98
CA PRO A 251 -14.34 8.31 -12.36
C PRO A 251 -15.83 7.95 -12.37
N GLY A 252 -16.72 8.81 -11.85
CA GLY A 252 -18.16 8.60 -11.81
C GLY A 252 -18.59 7.58 -10.75
N ASP A 253 -17.75 7.33 -9.75
CA ASP A 253 -18.09 6.48 -8.61
C ASP A 253 -18.79 7.30 -7.51
N PRO A 254 -20.10 7.09 -7.25
CA PRO A 254 -20.82 7.85 -6.23
C PRO A 254 -20.31 7.64 -4.80
N LYS A 255 -19.58 6.55 -4.50
CA LYS A 255 -19.00 6.32 -3.17
C LYS A 255 -17.59 6.88 -3.04
N THR A 256 -16.93 7.23 -4.16
CA THR A 256 -15.59 7.83 -4.14
C THR A 256 -15.55 9.12 -4.96
N PRO A 257 -16.07 10.23 -4.41
CA PRO A 257 -15.77 11.56 -4.92
C PRO A 257 -14.27 11.82 -5.01
N LEU A 258 -13.84 12.64 -5.97
CA LEU A 258 -12.44 13.05 -6.13
C LEU A 258 -11.81 13.61 -4.84
N LYS A 259 -12.61 14.25 -3.98
CA LYS A 259 -12.15 14.76 -2.70
C LYS A 259 -11.60 13.66 -1.78
N HIS A 260 -12.18 12.46 -1.80
CA HIS A 260 -11.68 11.33 -1.03
C HIS A 260 -10.30 10.88 -1.52
N LEU A 261 -10.07 10.91 -2.84
CA LEU A 261 -8.76 10.60 -3.44
C LEU A 261 -7.71 11.66 -3.05
N GLN A 262 -8.10 12.93 -2.98
CA GLN A 262 -7.24 14.01 -2.50
C GLN A 262 -6.83 13.82 -1.03
N PHE A 263 -7.74 13.37 -0.17
CA PHE A 263 -7.40 13.03 1.20
C PHE A 263 -6.43 11.86 1.29
N ILE A 264 -6.57 10.84 0.44
CA ILE A 264 -5.60 9.73 0.39
C ILE A 264 -4.22 10.21 -0.07
N ASP A 265 -4.15 11.05 -1.09
CA ASP A 265 -2.89 11.60 -1.59
C ASP A 265 -2.13 12.40 -0.51
N GLU A 266 -2.85 13.28 0.20
CA GLU A 266 -2.27 14.05 1.32
C GLU A 266 -1.87 13.14 2.51
N ALA A 267 -2.67 12.12 2.80
CA ALA A 267 -2.34 11.13 3.83
C ALA A 267 -1.10 10.31 3.44
N TYR A 268 -0.95 9.93 2.17
CA TYR A 268 0.26 9.26 1.65
C TYR A 268 1.49 10.16 1.74
N ARG A 269 1.36 11.43 1.36
CA ARG A 269 2.43 12.43 1.48
C ARG A 269 2.92 12.56 2.93
N CYS A 270 1.99 12.78 3.86
CA CYS A 270 2.29 12.88 5.29
C CYS A 270 2.87 11.56 5.85
N THR A 271 2.38 10.42 5.36
CA THR A 271 2.93 9.10 5.71
C THR A 271 4.39 8.99 5.28
N GLY A 272 4.74 9.42 4.07
CA GLY A 272 6.13 9.43 3.60
C GLY A 272 7.05 10.26 4.52
N LEU A 273 6.59 11.44 4.94
CA LEU A 273 7.31 12.27 5.91
C LEU A 273 7.47 11.56 7.26
N LEU A 274 6.41 10.94 7.78
CA LEU A 274 6.46 10.16 9.03
C LEU A 274 7.51 9.03 8.94
N GLN A 275 7.52 8.32 7.81
CA GLN A 275 8.45 7.23 7.54
C GLN A 275 9.91 7.70 7.46
N LEU A 276 10.16 8.89 6.90
CA LEU A 276 11.49 9.48 6.85
C LEU A 276 11.94 9.98 8.24
N TYR A 277 11.12 10.76 8.94
CA TYR A 277 11.49 11.37 10.21
C TYR A 277 11.74 10.36 11.34
N ARG A 278 11.03 9.23 11.33
CA ARG A 278 11.26 8.17 12.31
C ARG A 278 12.62 7.46 12.11
N VAL A 279 13.12 7.37 10.87
CA VAL A 279 14.36 6.63 10.53
C VAL A 279 15.57 7.56 10.47
N PHE A 280 15.37 8.78 9.98
CA PHE A 280 16.40 9.80 9.81
C PHE A 280 16.04 11.03 10.67
N PRO A 281 16.26 10.97 11.99
CA PRO A 281 15.84 12.03 12.91
C PRO A 281 16.50 13.38 12.64
N ASP A 282 17.68 13.40 11.98
CA ASP A 282 18.35 14.60 11.50
C ASP A 282 17.44 15.46 10.62
N LEU A 283 16.60 14.85 9.77
CA LEU A 283 15.67 15.57 8.92
C LEU A 283 14.68 16.40 9.76
N LEU A 284 14.09 15.79 10.81
CA LEU A 284 13.19 16.51 11.70
C LEU A 284 13.94 17.55 12.55
N ASN A 285 15.17 17.23 13.00
CA ASN A 285 15.98 18.15 13.79
C ASN A 285 16.33 19.43 13.03
N GLU A 286 16.66 19.33 11.74
CA GLU A 286 17.01 20.45 10.87
C GLU A 286 15.89 21.50 10.75
N ARG A 287 14.64 21.07 10.97
CA ARG A 287 13.45 21.91 10.81
C ARG A 287 12.49 21.90 12.00
N TYR A 288 12.98 21.48 13.15
CA TYR A 288 12.13 21.28 14.31
C TYR A 288 11.49 22.60 14.74
N ALA A 289 10.16 22.58 14.81
CA ALA A 289 9.35 23.56 15.50
C ALA A 289 8.33 22.80 16.37
N PRO A 290 7.82 23.41 17.46
CA PRO A 290 6.66 22.88 18.17
C PRO A 290 5.54 22.56 17.19
N TRP A 291 4.84 21.45 17.43
CA TRP A 291 3.82 20.96 16.51
C TRP A 291 2.76 22.02 16.18
N ASP A 292 2.62 22.30 14.89
CA ASP A 292 1.55 23.06 14.29
C ASP A 292 1.19 22.44 12.94
N LYS A 293 -0.09 22.09 12.76
CA LYS A 293 -0.56 21.46 11.53
C LYS A 293 -0.46 22.39 10.32
N ASP A 294 -0.59 23.70 10.53
CA ASP A 294 -0.62 24.69 9.44
C ASP A 294 0.78 24.98 8.89
N TYR A 295 1.83 24.61 9.64
CA TYR A 295 3.23 24.74 9.26
C TYR A 295 3.92 23.39 8.98
N LEU A 296 3.20 22.26 9.06
CA LEU A 296 3.76 20.92 8.84
C LEU A 296 4.55 20.81 7.52
N LEU A 297 3.96 21.32 6.44
CA LEU A 297 4.54 21.24 5.09
C LEU A 297 5.43 22.44 4.75
N ARG A 298 5.59 23.39 5.67
CA ARG A 298 6.42 24.59 5.50
C ARG A 298 7.77 24.34 6.19
N PRO A 299 8.87 24.20 5.44
CA PRO A 299 10.19 24.05 6.05
C PRO A 299 10.57 25.37 6.73
N LEU A 300 10.78 25.30 8.04
CA LEU A 300 11.34 26.39 8.84
C LEU A 300 12.67 25.89 9.42
N PRO A 301 13.76 26.67 9.39
CA PRO A 301 15.00 26.26 10.04
C PRO A 301 14.77 26.10 11.53
N SER A 302 15.39 25.07 12.12
CA SER A 302 15.28 24.87 13.56
C SER A 302 16.17 25.83 14.34
N ASP A 303 15.59 26.45 15.37
CA ASP A 303 16.34 27.24 16.36
C ASP A 303 16.95 26.38 17.47
N LYS A 304 16.58 25.10 17.56
CA LYS A 304 17.09 24.18 18.59
C LYS A 304 17.08 22.72 18.17
N THR A 305 18.02 21.93 18.69
CA THR A 305 17.94 20.47 18.58
C THR A 305 16.88 19.95 19.56
N PRO A 306 15.81 19.26 19.08
CA PRO A 306 14.78 18.74 19.98
C PRO A 306 15.30 17.59 20.84
N THR A 307 14.73 17.47 22.03
CA THR A 307 14.92 16.29 22.89
C THR A 307 14.27 15.05 22.28
N ALA A 308 14.64 13.85 22.77
CA ALA A 308 14.01 12.61 22.33
C ALA A 308 12.49 12.58 22.59
N GLN A 309 12.05 13.15 23.72
CA GLN A 309 10.62 13.24 24.07
C GLN A 309 9.87 14.21 23.15
N GLU A 310 10.48 15.35 22.80
CA GLU A 310 9.92 16.30 21.85
C GLU A 310 9.76 15.69 20.46
N ARG A 311 10.78 14.97 19.97
CA ARG A 311 10.69 14.23 18.70
C ARG A 311 9.57 13.20 18.73
N GLN A 312 9.50 12.39 19.79
CA GLN A 312 8.45 11.38 19.91
C GLN A 312 7.06 12.03 19.92
N THR A 313 6.88 13.11 20.66
CA THR A 313 5.62 13.85 20.71
C THR A 313 5.25 14.39 19.34
N TRP A 314 6.23 14.92 18.60
CA TRP A 314 6.03 15.43 17.24
C TRP A 314 5.58 14.33 16.28
N LEU A 315 6.27 13.16 16.29
CA LEU A 315 5.90 12.00 15.46
C LEU A 315 4.51 11.46 15.79
N THR A 316 4.16 11.37 17.07
CA THR A 316 2.81 10.97 17.51
C THR A 316 1.74 11.95 17.02
N LYS A 317 2.01 13.27 17.08
CA LYS A 317 1.09 14.27 16.55
C LYS A 317 0.96 14.21 15.02
N LEU A 318 2.04 13.88 14.29
CA LEU A 318 1.97 13.61 12.86
C LEU A 318 1.11 12.39 12.53
N ALA A 319 1.30 11.28 13.24
CA ALA A 319 0.45 10.10 13.08
C ALA A 319 -1.02 10.41 13.36
N MET A 320 -1.32 11.17 14.43
CA MET A 320 -2.68 11.61 14.73
C MET A 320 -3.27 12.55 13.66
N HIS A 321 -2.45 13.40 13.05
CA HIS A 321 -2.87 14.24 11.93
C HIS A 321 -3.25 13.40 10.71
N ILE A 322 -2.43 12.41 10.36
CA ILE A 322 -2.71 11.48 9.25
C ILE A 322 -4.03 10.72 9.50
N LEU A 323 -4.24 10.21 10.71
CA LEU A 323 -5.51 9.58 11.09
C LEU A 323 -6.68 10.57 11.05
N GLY A 324 -6.44 11.85 11.38
CA GLY A 324 -7.40 12.93 11.21
C GLY A 324 -7.84 13.10 9.75
N ILE A 325 -6.90 13.04 8.80
CA ILE A 325 -7.22 13.07 7.36
C ILE A 325 -8.08 11.87 6.97
N LEU A 326 -7.71 10.66 7.41
CA LEU A 326 -8.49 9.45 7.11
C LEU A 326 -9.90 9.50 7.70
N ARG A 327 -10.09 10.15 8.85
CA ARG A 327 -11.40 10.34 9.49
C ARG A 327 -12.36 11.21 8.69
N GLU A 328 -11.85 12.11 7.85
CA GLU A 328 -12.67 12.93 6.94
C GLU A 328 -13.25 12.12 5.77
N ILE A 329 -12.75 10.90 5.55
CA ILE A 329 -13.26 10.00 4.52
C ILE A 329 -14.41 9.18 5.12
N PRO A 330 -15.63 9.25 4.54
CA PRO A 330 -16.76 8.43 4.96
C PRO A 330 -16.43 6.94 4.93
N PHE A 331 -17.01 6.19 5.88
CA PHE A 331 -16.78 4.75 5.99
C PHE A 331 -17.07 4.06 4.66
N GLU A 332 -18.18 4.38 3.99
CA GLU A 332 -18.65 3.79 2.73
C GLU A 332 -17.74 4.04 1.53
N SER A 333 -16.75 4.94 1.65
CA SER A 333 -15.79 5.22 0.59
C SER A 333 -14.98 3.97 0.21
N ARG A 334 -14.76 3.78 -1.10
CA ARG A 334 -13.93 2.68 -1.59
C ARG A 334 -12.43 2.94 -1.43
N THR A 335 -12.02 4.18 -1.13
CA THR A 335 -10.63 4.51 -0.77
C THR A 335 -10.13 3.78 0.47
N ARG A 336 -11.01 3.10 1.23
CA ARG A 336 -10.63 2.16 2.29
C ARG A 336 -9.59 1.13 1.85
N SER A 337 -9.55 0.73 0.58
CA SER A 337 -8.58 -0.22 0.03
C SER A 337 -7.14 0.30 0.09
N ALA A 338 -6.96 1.63 0.08
CA ALA A 338 -5.68 2.33 0.14
C ALA A 338 -5.20 2.62 1.58
N GLN A 339 -6.11 2.59 2.57
CA GLN A 339 -5.84 2.99 3.96
C GLN A 339 -4.95 2.03 4.79
N PRO A 340 -4.94 0.69 4.59
CA PRO A 340 -4.17 -0.23 5.44
C PRO A 340 -2.69 0.10 5.55
N PHE A 341 -2.05 0.46 4.44
CA PHE A 341 -0.65 0.90 4.43
C PHE A 341 -0.42 2.09 5.38
N ILE A 342 -1.30 3.10 5.29
CA ILE A 342 -1.24 4.33 6.10
C ILE A 342 -1.42 4.00 7.58
N MET A 343 -2.41 3.17 7.90
CA MET A 343 -2.71 2.77 9.29
C MET A 343 -1.55 2.00 9.92
N VAL A 344 -0.95 1.05 9.19
CA VAL A 344 0.23 0.31 9.66
C VAL A 344 1.44 1.24 9.83
N ALA A 345 1.63 2.19 8.92
CA ALA A 345 2.71 3.17 9.03
C ALA A 345 2.55 4.10 10.24
N CYS A 346 1.32 4.50 10.56
CA CYS A 346 1.02 5.37 11.70
C CYS A 346 1.10 4.64 13.04
N SER A 347 0.72 3.36 13.10
CA SER A 347 0.60 2.61 14.35
C SER A 347 1.90 2.57 15.17
N SER A 348 3.08 2.61 14.53
CA SER A 348 4.38 2.63 15.21
C SER A 348 4.63 3.88 16.05
N GLU A 349 3.91 4.98 15.77
CA GLU A 349 4.10 6.28 16.43
C GLU A 349 2.95 6.64 17.38
N LEU A 350 1.90 5.82 17.48
CA LEU A 350 0.78 6.01 18.40
C LEU A 350 1.15 5.51 19.80
N ARG A 351 1.96 6.30 20.53
CA ARG A 351 2.37 5.97 21.89
C ARG A 351 1.50 6.71 22.91
N ARG A 352 1.06 6.01 23.96
CA ARG A 352 0.43 6.63 25.13
C ARG A 352 1.51 7.20 26.05
N ASN A 353 1.30 8.42 26.54
CA ASN A 353 2.17 9.00 27.55
C ASN A 353 2.04 8.16 28.85
N PRO A 354 3.13 7.56 29.38
CA PRO A 354 3.07 6.68 30.55
C PRO A 354 2.47 7.33 31.80
N GLN A 355 2.44 8.66 31.87
CA GLN A 355 1.82 9.39 32.99
C GLN A 355 0.32 9.12 33.15
N HIS A 356 -0.38 8.72 32.09
CA HIS A 356 -1.79 8.31 32.14
C HIS A 356 -2.01 6.83 32.52
N LEU A 357 -0.94 6.06 32.76
CA LEU A 357 -1.00 4.69 33.27
C LEU A 357 -0.65 4.61 34.77
N GLN A 358 -0.43 5.75 35.44
CA GLN A 358 -0.53 5.73 36.89
C GLN A 358 -2.00 5.45 37.23
N PRO A 359 -2.31 4.34 37.92
CA PRO A 359 -3.65 4.17 38.43
C PRO A 359 -3.86 5.32 39.40
N GLU A 360 -4.74 6.26 39.04
CA GLU A 360 -5.42 7.02 40.06
C GLU A 360 -5.97 5.97 41.03
N ALA A 361 -5.66 6.12 42.31
CA ALA A 361 -6.18 5.28 43.37
C ALA A 361 -7.69 5.51 43.48
N VAL A 362 -8.44 4.98 42.51
CA VAL A 362 -9.89 4.97 42.46
C VAL A 362 -10.29 3.56 42.85
N GLY A 363 -11.04 3.48 43.94
CA GLY A 363 -11.44 2.25 44.60
C GLY A 363 -12.02 1.22 43.64
N ALA A 364 -11.76 -0.03 43.99
CA ALA A 364 -12.24 -1.21 43.30
C ALA A 364 -13.75 -1.17 43.04
N SER A 365 -14.15 -0.86 41.80
CA SER A 365 -15.39 -1.37 41.21
C SER A 365 -15.40 -1.16 39.70
N GLY A 366 -15.11 -2.23 38.97
CA GLY A 366 -15.68 -2.55 37.66
C GLY A 366 -15.29 -1.67 36.48
N LEU A 367 -14.21 -2.04 35.77
CA LEU A 367 -14.08 -1.81 34.33
C LEU A 367 -13.31 -2.98 33.71
N ASP A 368 -13.95 -3.63 32.73
CA ASP A 368 -13.35 -4.62 31.82
C ASP A 368 -12.07 -4.03 31.22
N ALA A 369 -10.93 -4.53 31.68
CA ALA A 369 -9.69 -4.36 30.95
C ALA A 369 -9.80 -5.23 29.71
N LEU A 370 -9.88 -4.61 28.52
CA LEU A 370 -9.69 -5.31 27.26
C LEU A 370 -8.37 -6.06 27.36
N ASP A 371 -8.46 -7.39 27.42
CA ASP A 371 -7.32 -8.28 27.55
C ASP A 371 -6.43 -8.09 26.31
N ILE A 372 -5.33 -7.37 26.49
CA ILE A 372 -4.35 -7.17 25.42
C ILE A 372 -3.59 -8.49 25.29
N ASP A 373 -3.86 -9.19 24.20
CA ASP A 373 -3.22 -10.45 23.85
C ASP A 373 -1.68 -10.35 23.97
N PRO A 374 -1.03 -11.24 24.77
CA PRO A 374 0.42 -11.27 24.92
C PRO A 374 1.17 -11.43 23.59
N ALA A 375 0.58 -12.11 22.60
CA ALA A 375 1.19 -12.27 21.28
C ALA A 375 1.24 -10.94 20.51
N SER A 376 0.24 -10.08 20.68
CA SER A 376 0.24 -8.71 20.14
C SER A 376 1.34 -7.84 20.78
N ILE A 377 1.65 -8.05 22.06
CA ILE A 377 2.75 -7.38 22.77
C ILE A 377 4.12 -7.91 22.29
N GLU A 378 4.24 -9.20 22.02
CA GLU A 378 5.44 -9.79 21.43
C GLU A 378 5.67 -9.36 19.99
N VAL A 379 4.61 -9.19 19.18
CA VAL A 379 4.73 -8.62 17.82
C VAL A 379 5.20 -7.17 17.88
N VAL A 380 4.65 -6.37 18.81
CA VAL A 380 5.12 -4.99 19.02
C VAL A 380 6.56 -4.95 19.57
N ARG A 381 6.97 -5.88 20.44
CA ARG A 381 8.38 -5.97 20.91
C ARG A 381 9.32 -6.49 19.84
N ALA A 382 8.94 -7.49 19.06
CA ALA A 382 9.73 -8.02 17.96
C ALA A 382 9.89 -6.98 16.85
N GLN A 383 8.87 -6.14 16.65
CA GLN A 383 8.96 -4.93 15.86
C GLN A 383 9.88 -3.93 16.56
N SER A 384 9.72 -3.60 17.85
CA SER A 384 10.61 -2.65 18.57
C SER A 384 12.09 -3.07 18.61
N SER A 385 12.38 -4.37 18.56
CA SER A 385 13.73 -4.94 18.56
C SER A 385 14.25 -5.25 17.14
N ASN A 386 13.41 -5.13 16.10
CA ASN A 386 13.79 -5.20 14.67
C ASN A 386 13.33 -3.96 13.86
N ILE A 387 13.01 -2.82 14.50
CA ILE A 387 12.58 -1.54 13.89
C ILE A 387 13.76 -0.59 13.76
#